data_AF-A0A4R2DK13-F1
#
_entry.id   AF-A0A4R2DK13-F1
#
_cell.length_a   1.000
_cell.length_b   1.000
_cell.length_c   1.000
_cell.angle_alpha   90.00
_cell.angle_beta   90.00
_cell.angle_gamma   90.00
#
_symmetry.space_group_name_H-M   'P 1'
#
loop_
_entity.id
_entity.type
_entity.pdbx_description
1 polymer ?
#
loop_
_entity_poly.entity_id
_entity_poly.type
_entity_poly.pdbx_seq_one_letter_code
_entity_poly.pdbx_strand_id
1 'polypeptide(L)'
;MTASITALPAGVAAEVDGAAALVVGYLHAFPRHPQRGALVQPFGGAQTSVSETGVIGVPLYALVSVDWATEVTTIEPGGRTRTVFATGWPGTPQGTTWYLYPAEHHADLGIYVLDTEARYAASGRAAEVPARVRESVRSWGFGGDEGVPARVAVHNFAL
;
A
#
# COMPACT_ATOMS: atom_id res chain seq x y z
N MET A 1 1.58 -4.17 -38.12
CA MET A 1 1.85 -4.65 -36.75
C MET A 1 2.34 -3.49 -35.93
N THR A 2 1.50 -2.90 -35.09
CA THR A 2 1.93 -1.99 -34.02
C THR A 2 2.46 -2.87 -32.90
N ALA A 3 3.76 -2.79 -32.61
CA ALA A 3 4.32 -3.43 -31.44
C ALA A 3 3.69 -2.78 -30.20
N SER A 4 3.18 -3.59 -29.27
CA SER A 4 2.81 -3.12 -27.94
C SER A 4 4.06 -2.52 -27.30
N ILE A 5 4.03 -1.23 -27.02
CA ILE A 5 5.09 -0.58 -26.24
C ILE A 5 4.88 -1.06 -24.81
N THR A 6 5.72 -1.98 -24.33
CA THR A 6 5.72 -2.39 -22.93
C THR A 6 6.06 -1.16 -22.10
N ALA A 7 5.09 -0.65 -21.35
CA ALA A 7 5.31 0.46 -20.45
C ALA A 7 6.23 0.01 -19.30
N LEU A 8 7.28 0.78 -19.03
CA LEU A 8 8.13 0.54 -17.87
C LEU A 8 7.43 1.01 -16.60
N PRO A 9 7.69 0.37 -15.45
CA PRO A 9 7.19 0.86 -14.19
C PRO A 9 7.76 2.24 -13.89
N ALA A 10 6.91 3.12 -13.35
CA ALA A 10 7.26 4.45 -12.89
C ALA A 10 6.73 4.64 -11.46
N GLY A 11 7.55 5.23 -10.60
CA GLY A 11 7.19 5.53 -9.23
C GLY A 11 7.88 6.80 -8.72
N VAL A 12 7.81 6.98 -7.42
CA VAL A 12 8.62 7.95 -6.69
C VAL A 12 9.82 7.21 -6.09
N ALA A 13 11.03 7.69 -6.37
CA ALA A 13 12.25 7.14 -5.80
C ALA A 13 12.19 7.15 -4.27
N ALA A 14 12.59 6.03 -3.67
CA ALA A 14 12.70 5.85 -2.24
C ALA A 14 13.89 4.95 -1.90
N GLU A 15 14.21 4.86 -0.62
CA GLU A 15 15.22 3.96 -0.08
C GLU A 15 14.57 3.01 0.92
N VAL A 16 14.84 1.72 0.74
CA VAL A 16 14.43 0.65 1.66
C VAL A 16 15.70 -0.03 2.14
N ASP A 17 16.05 0.16 3.42
CA ASP A 17 17.23 -0.45 4.05
C ASP A 17 18.55 -0.19 3.28
N GLY A 18 18.80 1.05 2.85
CA GLY A 18 20.00 1.38 2.07
C GLY A 18 19.90 1.10 0.57
N ALA A 19 18.85 0.42 0.11
CA ALA A 19 18.68 0.03 -1.29
C ALA A 19 17.66 0.90 -2.02
N ALA A 20 17.99 1.26 -3.27
CA ALA A 20 17.08 1.99 -4.14
C ALA A 20 15.80 1.19 -4.39
N ALA A 21 14.66 1.87 -4.30
CA ALA A 21 13.33 1.33 -4.49
C ALA A 21 12.41 2.35 -5.18
N LEU A 22 11.28 1.89 -5.70
CA LEU A 22 10.21 2.78 -6.17
C LEU A 22 8.95 2.58 -5.35
N VAL A 23 8.38 3.67 -4.84
CA VAL A 23 7.00 3.66 -4.33
C VAL A 23 6.08 4.04 -5.48
N VAL A 24 5.31 3.07 -5.96
CA VAL A 24 4.54 3.19 -7.22
C VAL A 24 3.11 3.68 -7.00
N GLY A 25 2.57 3.48 -5.81
CA GLY A 25 1.20 3.89 -5.51
C GLY A 25 0.78 3.69 -4.06
N TYR A 26 -0.52 3.80 -3.84
CA TYR A 26 -1.16 3.74 -2.54
C TYR A 26 -2.35 2.79 -2.53
N LEU A 27 -2.58 2.17 -1.38
CA LEU A 27 -3.79 1.41 -1.10
C LEU A 27 -4.28 1.72 0.31
N HIS A 28 -5.57 2.03 0.43
CA HIS A 28 -6.27 2.12 1.70
C HIS A 28 -7.09 0.86 1.96
N ALA A 29 -7.05 0.34 3.19
CA ALA A 29 -7.83 -0.82 3.60
C ALA A 29 -8.53 -0.60 4.95
N PHE A 30 -9.67 -1.28 5.13
CA PHE A 30 -10.48 -1.21 6.33
C PHE A 30 -11.34 -2.50 6.48
N PRO A 31 -11.50 -3.07 7.68
CA PRO A 31 -10.69 -2.90 8.89
C PRO A 31 -9.56 -3.93 8.97
N ARG A 32 -9.14 -4.48 7.83
CA ARG A 32 -8.17 -5.59 7.75
C ARG A 32 -7.12 -5.26 6.70
N HIS A 33 -6.00 -5.96 6.77
CA HIS A 33 -4.99 -5.89 5.73
C HIS A 33 -5.59 -6.24 4.35
N PRO A 34 -5.11 -5.59 3.27
CA PRO A 34 -5.50 -5.94 1.91
C PRO A 34 -4.97 -7.33 1.54
N GLN A 35 -5.70 -7.99 0.65
CA GLN A 35 -5.26 -9.26 0.06
C GLN A 35 -4.12 -9.03 -0.94
N ARG A 36 -3.32 -10.08 -1.16
CA ARG A 36 -2.37 -10.13 -2.27
C ARG A 36 -3.08 -9.96 -3.60
N GLY A 37 -2.41 -9.34 -4.57
CA GLY A 37 -3.00 -9.01 -5.87
C GLY A 37 -4.00 -7.84 -5.84
N ALA A 38 -4.25 -7.21 -4.69
CA ALA A 38 -5.12 -6.04 -4.63
C ALA A 38 -4.58 -4.90 -5.49
N LEU A 39 -5.48 -4.21 -6.20
CA LEU A 39 -5.15 -3.09 -7.08
C LEU A 39 -4.60 -1.92 -6.28
N VAL A 40 -3.48 -1.38 -6.75
CA VAL A 40 -2.81 -0.22 -6.17
C VAL A 40 -3.13 1.00 -7.02
N GLN A 41 -3.54 2.09 -6.37
CA GLN A 41 -3.74 3.37 -7.04
C GLN A 41 -2.36 4.00 -7.34
N PRO A 42 -1.97 4.16 -8.61
CA PRO A 42 -0.66 4.70 -8.95
C PRO A 42 -0.55 6.19 -8.59
N PHE A 43 0.65 6.63 -8.21
CA PHE A 43 0.91 8.06 -8.02
C PHE A 43 0.95 8.79 -9.37
N GLY A 44 0.11 9.82 -9.51
CA GLY A 44 0.11 10.69 -10.68
C GLY A 44 1.45 11.43 -10.83
N GLY A 45 2.00 11.42 -12.04
CA GLY A 45 3.26 12.10 -12.35
C GLY A 45 4.49 11.50 -11.67
N ALA A 46 4.47 10.21 -11.32
CA ALA A 46 5.68 9.44 -11.03
C ALA A 46 6.71 9.66 -12.15
N GLN A 47 7.84 10.29 -11.80
CA GLN A 47 8.85 10.72 -12.78
C GLN A 47 10.05 9.80 -12.83
N THR A 48 10.14 8.81 -11.94
CA THR A 48 11.27 7.92 -11.87
C THR A 48 10.87 6.55 -12.39
N SER A 49 11.41 6.20 -13.56
CA SER A 49 11.31 4.86 -14.13
C SER A 49 12.38 3.93 -13.56
N VAL A 50 12.16 2.62 -13.71
CA VAL A 50 13.17 1.59 -13.39
C VAL A 50 14.46 1.77 -14.19
N SER A 51 14.39 2.32 -15.39
CA SER A 51 15.58 2.58 -16.21
C SER A 51 16.41 3.76 -15.70
N GLU A 52 15.76 4.83 -15.22
CA GLU A 52 16.46 6.03 -14.69
C GLU A 52 17.14 5.77 -13.35
N THR A 53 16.64 4.82 -12.56
CA THR A 53 17.32 4.37 -11.34
C THR A 53 18.61 3.60 -11.63
N GLY A 54 18.87 3.23 -12.90
CA GLY A 54 20.07 2.50 -13.30
C GLY A 54 20.11 1.04 -12.82
N VAL A 55 19.02 0.56 -12.20
CA VAL A 55 18.90 -0.79 -11.65
C VAL A 55 17.72 -1.48 -12.33
N ILE A 56 18.02 -2.34 -13.31
CA ILE A 56 17.01 -3.21 -13.91
C ILE A 56 16.45 -4.11 -12.81
N GLY A 57 15.12 -4.08 -12.63
CA GLY A 57 14.45 -4.86 -11.58
C GLY A 57 14.45 -4.21 -10.20
N VAL A 58 14.55 -2.88 -10.11
CA VAL A 58 14.38 -2.15 -8.84
C VAL A 58 13.10 -2.61 -8.13
N PRO A 59 13.14 -2.88 -6.81
CA PRO A 59 11.96 -3.34 -6.08
C PRO A 59 10.88 -2.27 -6.06
N LEU A 60 9.65 -2.67 -6.37
CA LEU A 60 8.48 -1.81 -6.36
C LEU A 60 7.71 -2.02 -5.05
N TYR A 61 7.20 -0.94 -4.48
CA TYR A 61 6.39 -0.96 -3.27
C TYR A 61 5.15 -0.07 -3.42
N ALA A 62 4.06 -0.47 -2.79
CA ALA A 62 2.90 0.36 -2.55
C ALA A 62 2.90 0.82 -1.09
N LEU A 63 2.55 2.08 -0.84
CA LEU A 63 2.24 2.54 0.50
C LEU A 63 0.84 2.04 0.86
N VAL A 64 0.70 1.39 2.01
CA VAL A 64 -0.57 0.88 2.49
C VAL A 64 -0.93 1.57 3.80
N SER A 65 -2.19 1.95 3.94
CA SER A 65 -2.77 2.30 5.24
C SER A 65 -3.92 1.37 5.58
N VAL A 66 -4.00 0.94 6.84
CA VAL A 66 -5.11 0.13 7.35
C VAL A 66 -5.74 0.87 8.52
N ASP A 67 -6.98 1.30 8.35
CA ASP A 67 -7.76 1.87 9.45
C ASP A 67 -8.40 0.74 10.24
N TRP A 68 -8.09 0.65 11.53
CA TRP A 68 -8.58 -0.43 12.38
C TRP A 68 -9.92 -0.07 13.01
N ALA A 69 -10.84 -1.04 12.95
CA ALA A 69 -12.09 -1.02 13.70
C ALA A 69 -12.47 -2.44 14.13
N THR A 70 -13.26 -2.53 15.19
CA THR A 70 -13.80 -3.80 15.67
C THR A 70 -15.12 -4.10 15.00
N GLU A 71 -15.18 -5.25 14.34
CA GLU A 71 -16.41 -5.78 13.79
C GLU A 71 -17.29 -6.33 14.92
N VAL A 72 -18.45 -5.70 15.13
CA VAL A 72 -19.45 -6.12 16.12
C VAL A 72 -20.67 -6.63 15.38
N THR A 73 -20.94 -7.92 15.52
CA THR A 73 -22.13 -8.56 14.94
C THR A 73 -23.15 -8.83 16.04
N THR A 74 -24.33 -8.22 15.91
CA THR A 74 -25.47 -8.41 16.81
C THR A 74 -26.48 -9.34 16.15
N ILE A 75 -26.93 -10.35 16.88
CA ILE A 75 -28.05 -11.21 16.50
C ILE A 75 -29.31 -10.63 17.15
N GLU A 76 -30.22 -10.13 16.32
CA GLU A 76 -31.50 -9.57 16.74
C GLU A 76 -32.56 -10.68 16.93
N PRO A 77 -33.65 -10.39 17.67
CA PRO A 77 -34.79 -11.31 17.76
C PRO A 77 -35.31 -11.71 16.38
N GLY A 78 -35.52 -13.01 16.16
CA GLY A 78 -35.88 -13.57 14.85
C GLY A 78 -34.67 -13.99 13.99
N GLY A 79 -33.45 -13.90 14.52
CA GLY A 79 -32.24 -14.42 13.88
C GLY A 79 -31.61 -13.48 12.86
N ARG A 80 -32.10 -12.23 12.74
CA ARG A 80 -31.51 -11.23 11.85
C ARG A 80 -30.16 -10.79 12.41
N THR A 81 -29.14 -10.76 11.56
CA THR A 81 -27.79 -10.30 11.95
C THR A 81 -27.55 -8.88 11.48
N ARG A 82 -26.97 -8.05 12.34
CA ARG A 82 -26.51 -6.70 12.00
C ARG A 82 -25.04 -6.56 12.40
N THR A 83 -24.20 -6.16 11.46
CA THR A 83 -22.77 -5.90 11.69
C THR A 83 -22.50 -4.40 11.66
N VAL A 84 -21.75 -3.92 12.64
CA VAL A 84 -21.26 -2.53 12.73
C VAL A 84 -19.76 -2.55 13.03
N PHE A 85 -19.03 -1.57 12.51
CA PHE A 85 -17.61 -1.40 12.82
C PHE A 85 -17.44 -0.30 13.85
N ALA A 86 -17.03 -0.68 15.06
CA ALA A 86 -16.84 0.24 16.18
C ALA A 86 -15.37 0.63 16.31
N THR A 87 -15.12 1.93 16.42
CA THR A 87 -13.83 2.50 16.85
C THR A 87 -13.98 3.05 18.27
N GLY A 88 -12.88 3.27 18.99
CA GLY A 88 -12.92 3.90 20.31
C GLY A 88 -13.27 2.98 21.51
N TRP A 89 -13.46 1.68 21.30
CA TRP A 89 -13.72 0.74 22.40
C TRP A 89 -12.43 0.35 23.15
N PRO A 90 -12.39 0.45 24.50
CA PRO A 90 -11.22 0.04 25.27
C PRO A 90 -10.77 -1.38 24.95
N GLY A 91 -9.47 -1.58 24.70
CA GLY A 91 -8.88 -2.89 24.42
C GLY A 91 -9.06 -3.40 22.99
N THR A 92 -9.57 -2.57 22.07
CA THR A 92 -9.73 -2.94 20.66
C THR A 92 -8.67 -2.32 19.75
N PRO A 93 -8.33 -2.94 18.61
CA PRO A 93 -7.49 -2.32 17.58
C PRO A 93 -8.12 -1.02 17.09
N GLN A 94 -7.33 0.05 17.09
CA GLN A 94 -7.74 1.39 16.69
C GLN A 94 -6.59 2.11 15.97
N GLY A 95 -6.95 3.20 15.28
CA GLY A 95 -6.00 4.03 14.55
C GLY A 95 -5.61 3.46 13.20
N THR A 96 -4.63 4.08 12.57
CA THR A 96 -4.16 3.72 11.22
C THR A 96 -2.77 3.10 11.30
N THR A 97 -2.61 1.90 10.76
CA THR A 97 -1.28 1.32 10.53
C THR A 97 -0.81 1.65 9.13
N TRP A 98 0.45 2.07 9.01
CA TRP A 98 1.10 2.41 7.74
C TRP A 98 2.29 1.50 7.47
N TYR A 99 2.44 1.01 6.24
CA TYR A 99 3.57 0.19 5.82
C TYR A 99 3.78 0.24 4.31
N LEU A 100 4.97 -0.11 3.87
CA LEU A 100 5.20 -0.45 2.47
C LEU A 100 4.91 -1.93 2.24
N TYR A 101 4.21 -2.26 1.17
CA TYR A 101 3.97 -3.64 0.73
C TYR A 101 4.57 -3.83 -0.67
N PRO A 102 5.28 -4.93 -0.95
CA PRO A 102 5.84 -5.16 -2.28
C PRO A 102 4.77 -5.12 -3.38
N ALA A 103 5.10 -4.56 -4.54
CA ALA A 103 4.16 -4.42 -5.65
C ALA A 103 4.71 -5.05 -6.94
N GLU A 104 3.80 -5.42 -7.82
CA GLU A 104 4.09 -5.92 -9.16
C GLU A 104 3.43 -5.00 -10.20
N HIS A 105 4.13 -4.79 -11.32
CA HIS A 105 3.59 -4.06 -12.47
C HIS A 105 3.09 -5.04 -13.52
N HIS A 106 1.78 -5.01 -13.82
CA HIS A 106 1.20 -5.81 -14.87
C HIS A 106 1.26 -5.04 -16.20
N ALA A 107 2.37 -5.18 -16.91
CA ALA A 107 2.71 -4.32 -18.06
C ALA A 107 1.65 -4.32 -19.18
N ASP A 108 0.97 -5.44 -19.43
CA ASP A 108 -0.07 -5.53 -20.46
C ASP A 108 -1.33 -4.73 -20.12
N LEU A 109 -1.60 -4.55 -18.82
CA LEU A 109 -2.78 -3.86 -18.32
C LEU A 109 -2.45 -2.45 -17.82
N GLY A 110 -1.16 -2.11 -17.68
CA GLY A 110 -0.70 -0.82 -17.16
C GLY A 110 -1.12 -0.56 -15.71
N ILE A 111 -1.32 -1.62 -14.92
CA ILE A 111 -1.78 -1.55 -13.53
C ILE A 111 -0.71 -2.04 -12.56
N TYR A 112 -0.83 -1.61 -11.30
CA TYR A 112 -0.04 -2.13 -10.19
C TYR A 112 -0.92 -2.94 -9.26
N VAL A 113 -0.37 -4.04 -8.75
CA VAL A 113 -1.01 -4.88 -7.74
C VAL A 113 -0.04 -5.15 -6.59
N LEU A 114 -0.58 -5.47 -5.42
CA LEU A 114 0.24 -6.02 -4.33
C LEU A 114 0.82 -7.37 -4.76
N ASP A 115 2.09 -7.61 -4.41
CA ASP A 115 2.83 -8.84 -4.76
C ASP A 115 2.03 -10.11 -4.44
N THR A 116 1.96 -10.99 -5.44
CA THR A 116 1.15 -12.20 -5.38
C THR A 116 1.91 -13.39 -4.80
N GLU A 117 3.24 -13.38 -4.91
CA GLU A 117 4.11 -14.56 -4.74
C GLU A 117 4.86 -14.60 -3.40
N ALA A 118 4.54 -13.69 -2.46
CA ALA A 118 5.21 -13.61 -1.14
C ALA A 118 6.74 -13.41 -1.23
N ARG A 119 7.25 -12.80 -2.31
CA ARG A 119 8.68 -12.83 -2.66
C ARG A 119 9.57 -12.13 -1.63
N TYR A 120 8.98 -11.27 -0.82
CA TYR A 120 9.64 -10.61 0.30
C TYR A 120 9.10 -11.18 1.61
N ALA A 121 9.87 -12.06 2.25
CA ALA A 121 9.57 -12.56 3.59
C ALA A 121 9.54 -11.39 4.59
N ALA A 122 8.35 -11.04 5.09
CA ALA A 122 8.04 -10.14 6.23
C ALA A 122 9.18 -9.24 6.72
N SER A 123 9.81 -8.48 5.83
CA SER A 123 11.06 -7.81 6.16
C SER A 123 10.69 -6.54 6.91
N GLY A 124 10.74 -6.54 8.25
CA GLY A 124 10.52 -5.35 9.10
C GLY A 124 11.55 -4.23 8.90
N ARG A 125 12.11 -4.12 7.70
CA ARG A 125 13.03 -3.09 7.21
C ARG A 125 12.34 -1.75 7.27
N ALA A 126 13.05 -0.77 7.80
CA ALA A 126 12.61 0.62 7.76
C ALA A 126 12.77 1.16 6.33
N ALA A 127 11.75 1.89 5.89
CA ALA A 127 11.72 2.58 4.62
C ALA A 127 11.35 4.05 4.84
N GLU A 128 11.96 4.93 4.06
CA GLU A 128 11.53 6.31 4.00
C GLU A 128 10.30 6.44 3.09
N VAL A 129 9.36 7.29 3.50
CA VAL A 129 8.20 7.68 2.69
C VAL A 129 8.48 9.07 2.11
N PRO A 130 8.75 9.18 0.80
CA PRO A 130 9.07 10.44 0.15
C PRO A 130 8.01 11.52 0.42
N ALA A 131 8.41 12.78 0.57
CA ALA A 131 7.49 13.89 0.84
C ALA A 131 6.35 13.97 -0.18
N ARG A 132 6.68 13.81 -1.47
CA ARG A 132 5.71 13.80 -2.57
C ARG A 132 4.68 12.68 -2.46
N VAL A 133 5.07 11.50 -1.97
CA VAL A 133 4.14 10.39 -1.70
C VAL A 133 3.16 10.80 -0.59
N ARG A 134 3.69 11.36 0.51
CA ARG A 134 2.87 11.81 1.65
C ARG A 134 1.88 12.91 1.24
N GLU A 135 2.34 13.88 0.45
CA GLU A 135 1.51 14.96 -0.10
C GLU A 135 0.41 14.42 -1.01
N SER A 136 0.73 13.47 -1.89
CA SER A 136 -0.23 12.85 -2.80
C SER A 136 -1.34 12.15 -2.00
N VAL A 137 -0.95 11.29 -1.04
CA VAL A 137 -1.91 10.58 -0.18
C VAL A 137 -2.78 11.54 0.64
N ARG A 138 -2.20 12.63 1.16
CA ARG A 138 -2.96 13.69 1.86
C ARG A 138 -3.95 14.40 0.95
N SER A 139 -3.58 14.68 -0.29
CA SER A 139 -4.48 15.31 -1.27
C SER A 139 -5.65 14.40 -1.67
N TRP A 140 -5.51 13.08 -1.48
CA TRP A 140 -6.60 12.11 -1.63
C TRP A 140 -7.48 11.97 -0.37
N GLY A 141 -7.22 12.74 0.68
CA GLY A 141 -8.01 12.76 1.90
C GLY A 141 -7.59 11.73 2.96
N PHE A 142 -6.45 11.06 2.78
CA PHE A 142 -5.92 10.08 3.75
C PHE A 142 -4.81 10.71 4.61
N GLY A 143 -4.58 10.15 5.81
CA GLY A 143 -3.55 10.62 6.74
C GLY A 143 -4.04 10.82 8.16
N GLY A 144 -5.33 11.10 8.37
CA GLY A 144 -5.87 11.41 9.69
C GLY A 144 -5.16 12.60 10.37
N ASP A 145 -5.36 12.73 11.68
CA ASP A 145 -4.82 13.85 12.48
C ASP A 145 -3.28 13.78 12.61
N GLU A 146 -2.71 12.57 12.61
CA GLU A 146 -1.26 12.35 12.70
C GLU A 146 -0.55 12.50 11.34
N GLY A 147 -1.32 12.51 10.25
CA GLY A 147 -0.83 12.56 8.89
C GLY A 147 -0.12 11.27 8.44
N VAL A 148 0.26 11.26 7.16
CA VAL A 148 1.08 10.17 6.60
C VAL A 148 2.50 10.21 7.20
N PRO A 149 3.00 9.12 7.80
CA PRO A 149 4.30 9.08 8.45
C PRO A 149 5.46 9.16 7.45
N ALA A 150 6.57 9.77 7.88
CA ALA A 150 7.78 9.93 7.06
C ALA A 150 8.60 8.63 6.94
N ARG A 151 8.40 7.68 7.84
CA ARG A 151 9.06 6.38 7.84
C ARG A 151 8.08 5.30 8.22
N VAL A 152 8.19 4.15 7.56
CA VAL A 152 7.35 2.98 7.83
C VAL A 152 8.18 1.72 7.73
N ALA A 153 7.65 0.61 8.26
CA ALA A 153 8.23 -0.70 8.00
C ALA A 153 7.71 -1.24 6.66
N VAL A 154 8.49 -2.13 6.04
CA VAL A 154 8.00 -2.99 4.97
C VAL A 154 7.30 -4.19 5.60
N HIS A 155 6.13 -4.55 5.08
CA HIS A 155 5.43 -5.76 5.50
C HIS A 155 4.85 -6.48 4.30
N ASN A 156 4.84 -7.82 4.38
CA ASN A 156 4.18 -8.71 3.44
C ASN A 156 3.36 -9.70 4.25
N PHE A 157 2.26 -9.23 4.84
CA PHE A 157 1.35 -10.08 5.58
C PHE A 157 0.80 -11.17 4.64
N ALA A 158 0.92 -12.42 5.05
CA ALA A 158 0.22 -13.53 4.43
C ALA A 158 -1.21 -13.51 4.96
N LEU A 159 -2.18 -13.17 4.10
CA LEU A 159 -3.59 -13.40 4.37
C LEU A 159 -4.05 -14.62 3.59
#